data_AF-A0A1C5WQQ6-F1
#
_entry.id   AF-A0A1C5WQQ6-F1
#
_cell.length_a   1.000
_cell.length_b   1.000
_cell.length_c   1.000
_cell.angle_alpha   90.00
_cell.angle_beta   90.00
_cell.angle_gamma   90.00
#
_symmetry.space_group_name_H-M   'P 1'
#
loop_
_entity.id
_entity.type
_entity.pdbx_description
1 polymer ?
#
loop_
_entity_poly.entity_id
_entity_poly.type
_entity_poly.pdbx_seq_one_letter_code
_entity_poly.pdbx_strand_id
1 'polypeptide(L)'
;MINLENHRIIDMIPSRDTNDVCNWLKTFHNIEVISRDGAITYASAATNSHPDVIQISDRFHLIKGLSEVICKYIFREFPARVEIPLTESITDEMKALYNTANRPLRIKFAHEKRREGLTISDIALLLHSSPKTIQKYLAIPEDQVPKSKEIVRERQHQLAVKQKEQEIEEARQMALAGYPIEQIATLMHHPYKTIQNYLNPDFSITNGHYNVRIPGKLAPYEREVIELRSKGLTYPKIKNH
;
A
#
# COMPACT_ATOMS: atom_id res chain seq x y z
N MET A 1 -19.43 -13.54 -29.37
CA MET A 1 -18.94 -12.97 -30.64
C MET A 1 -19.84 -11.81 -31.01
N ILE A 2 -19.25 -10.65 -31.31
CA ILE A 2 -19.96 -9.40 -31.57
C ILE A 2 -19.43 -8.85 -32.89
N ASN A 3 -20.31 -8.35 -33.75
CA ASN A 3 -19.91 -7.65 -34.95
C ASN A 3 -19.28 -6.30 -34.59
N LEU A 4 -18.07 -6.02 -35.09
CA LEU A 4 -17.32 -4.81 -34.75
C LEU A 4 -18.01 -3.52 -35.20
N GLU A 5 -18.70 -3.53 -36.33
CA GLU A 5 -19.27 -2.33 -36.96
C GLU A 5 -20.59 -1.91 -36.32
N ASN A 6 -21.48 -2.87 -36.08
CA ASN A 6 -22.84 -2.60 -35.62
C ASN A 6 -23.11 -3.01 -34.16
N HIS A 7 -22.11 -3.57 -33.48
CA HIS A 7 -22.15 -3.99 -32.08
C HIS A 7 -23.26 -5.01 -31.73
N ARG A 8 -23.77 -5.74 -32.72
CA ARG A 8 -24.74 -6.81 -32.49
C ARG A 8 -24.05 -8.11 -32.11
N ILE A 9 -24.67 -8.85 -31.20
CA ILE A 9 -24.25 -10.20 -30.85
C ILE A 9 -24.47 -11.09 -32.08
N ILE A 10 -23.40 -11.73 -32.53
CA ILE A 10 -23.44 -12.72 -33.61
C ILE A 10 -23.76 -14.09 -33.01
N ASP A 11 -23.05 -14.46 -31.95
CA ASP A 11 -23.20 -15.77 -31.30
C ASP A 11 -22.54 -15.79 -29.90
N MET A 12 -22.84 -16.81 -29.11
CA MET A 12 -22.20 -17.09 -27.82
C MET A 12 -21.73 -18.54 -27.78
N ILE A 13 -20.41 -18.72 -27.81
CA ILE A 13 -19.78 -20.05 -27.73
C ILE A 13 -19.67 -20.42 -26.23
N PRO A 14 -20.22 -21.56 -25.78
CA PRO A 14 -20.15 -21.99 -24.38
C PRO A 14 -18.80 -22.65 -24.03
N SER A 15 -17.71 -22.21 -24.65
CA SER A 15 -16.36 -22.74 -24.45
C SER A 15 -15.32 -21.64 -24.73
N ARG A 16 -14.16 -21.75 -24.08
CA ARG A 16 -12.98 -20.90 -24.33
C ARG A 16 -11.80 -21.72 -24.87
N ASP A 17 -12.03 -22.99 -25.19
CA ASP A 17 -11.00 -23.86 -25.76
C ASP A 17 -10.62 -23.39 -27.17
N THR A 18 -9.33 -23.48 -27.47
CA THR A 18 -8.76 -23.03 -28.74
C THR A 18 -9.40 -23.74 -29.94
N ASN A 19 -9.66 -25.04 -29.84
CA ASN A 19 -10.21 -25.83 -30.95
C ASN A 19 -11.68 -25.50 -31.20
N ASP A 20 -12.46 -25.35 -30.13
CA ASP A 20 -13.87 -24.99 -30.24
C ASP A 20 -14.05 -23.63 -30.90
N VAL A 21 -13.26 -22.64 -30.48
CA VAL A 21 -13.30 -21.30 -31.07
C VAL A 21 -12.77 -21.30 -32.51
N CYS A 22 -11.72 -22.08 -32.80
CA CYS A 22 -11.18 -22.22 -34.15
C CYS A 22 -12.23 -22.79 -35.12
N ASN A 23 -12.90 -23.87 -34.72
CA ASN A 23 -13.95 -24.52 -35.52
C ASN A 23 -15.13 -23.58 -35.75
N TRP A 24 -15.51 -22.80 -34.74
CA TRP A 24 -16.54 -21.79 -34.90
C TRP A 24 -16.11 -20.68 -35.88
N LEU A 25 -14.89 -20.15 -35.75
CA LEU A 25 -14.40 -19.10 -36.63
C LEU A 25 -14.40 -19.55 -38.09
N LYS A 26 -13.99 -20.80 -38.38
CA LYS A 26 -13.99 -21.39 -39.74
C LYS A 26 -15.35 -21.36 -40.45
N THR A 27 -16.45 -21.20 -39.72
CA THR A 27 -17.77 -21.05 -40.35
C THR A 27 -17.93 -19.72 -41.11
N PHE A 28 -17.06 -18.73 -40.86
CA PHE A 28 -17.08 -17.40 -41.45
C PHE A 28 -15.86 -17.16 -42.35
N HIS A 29 -16.00 -17.41 -43.65
CA HIS A 29 -14.89 -17.36 -44.61
C HIS A 29 -14.40 -15.94 -44.96
N ASN A 30 -15.17 -14.90 -44.62
CA ASN A 30 -14.93 -13.52 -45.07
C ASN A 30 -14.47 -12.61 -43.92
N ILE A 31 -13.87 -13.18 -42.86
CA ILE A 31 -13.39 -12.39 -41.74
C ILE A 31 -12.06 -11.74 -42.14
N GLU A 32 -12.04 -10.41 -42.17
CA GLU A 32 -10.82 -9.63 -42.42
C GLU A 32 -10.14 -9.20 -41.11
N VAL A 33 -10.93 -8.92 -40.08
CA VAL A 33 -10.44 -8.36 -38.80
C VAL A 33 -11.08 -9.08 -37.61
N ILE A 34 -10.26 -9.47 -36.64
CA ILE A 34 -10.71 -10.01 -35.35
C ILE A 34 -10.22 -9.09 -34.24
N SER A 35 -11.18 -8.50 -33.51
CA SER A 35 -10.88 -7.85 -32.23
C SER A 35 -11.01 -8.85 -31.09
N ARG A 36 -9.94 -9.01 -30.30
CA ARG A 36 -9.88 -9.97 -29.20
C ARG A 36 -9.15 -9.42 -27.99
N ASP A 37 -9.32 -10.11 -26.87
CA ASP A 37 -8.52 -9.84 -25.68
C ASP A 37 -7.05 -10.32 -25.85
N GLY A 38 -6.26 -10.12 -24.80
CA GLY A 38 -4.85 -10.52 -24.76
C GLY A 38 -4.61 -12.02 -24.58
N ALA A 39 -5.64 -12.88 -24.54
CA ALA A 39 -5.47 -14.31 -24.28
C ALA A 39 -4.87 -15.05 -25.49
N ILE A 40 -3.91 -15.92 -25.19
CA ILE A 40 -3.20 -16.74 -26.19
C ILE A 40 -4.17 -17.70 -26.90
N THR A 41 -5.18 -18.21 -26.19
CA THR A 41 -6.16 -19.15 -26.75
C THR A 41 -6.89 -18.57 -27.96
N TYR A 42 -7.37 -17.33 -27.87
CA TYR A 42 -8.06 -16.67 -28.98
C TYR A 42 -7.10 -16.25 -30.10
N ALA A 43 -5.86 -15.89 -29.76
CA ALA A 43 -4.83 -15.63 -30.76
C ALA A 43 -4.55 -16.87 -31.61
N SER A 44 -4.32 -18.01 -30.97
CA SER A 44 -4.11 -19.29 -31.64
C SER A 44 -5.33 -19.74 -32.44
N ALA A 45 -6.54 -19.58 -31.90
CA ALA A 45 -7.78 -19.93 -32.61
C ALA A 45 -7.97 -19.06 -33.87
N ALA A 46 -7.68 -17.76 -33.79
CA ALA A 46 -7.72 -16.86 -34.94
C ALA A 46 -6.69 -17.26 -36.00
N THR A 47 -5.42 -17.46 -35.62
CA THR A 47 -4.35 -17.87 -36.55
C THR A 47 -4.63 -19.22 -37.20
N ASN A 48 -5.16 -20.19 -36.44
CA ASN A 48 -5.44 -21.54 -36.94
C ASN A 48 -6.68 -21.61 -37.84
N SER A 49 -7.62 -20.66 -37.70
CA SER A 49 -8.82 -20.60 -38.53
C SER A 49 -8.62 -19.75 -39.78
N HIS A 50 -7.97 -18.59 -39.63
CA HIS A 50 -7.72 -17.61 -40.68
C HIS A 50 -6.30 -17.05 -40.52
N PRO A 51 -5.28 -17.69 -41.13
CA PRO A 51 -3.88 -17.28 -40.97
C PRO A 51 -3.60 -15.82 -41.37
N ASP A 52 -4.33 -15.33 -42.37
CA ASP A 52 -4.14 -13.99 -42.94
C ASP A 52 -5.01 -12.91 -42.26
N VAL A 53 -5.76 -13.26 -41.21
CA VAL A 53 -6.67 -12.32 -40.53
C VAL A 53 -5.92 -11.29 -39.72
N ILE A 54 -6.35 -10.03 -39.79
CA ILE A 54 -5.77 -8.96 -38.98
C ILE A 54 -6.32 -9.08 -37.56
N GLN A 55 -5.44 -9.38 -36.62
CA GLN A 55 -5.79 -9.45 -35.20
C GLN A 55 -5.50 -8.12 -34.52
N ILE A 56 -6.52 -7.54 -33.89
CA ILE A 56 -6.39 -6.30 -33.12
C ILE A 56 -6.81 -6.51 -31.67
N SER A 57 -6.20 -5.77 -30.76
CA SER A 57 -6.62 -5.74 -29.36
C SER A 57 -8.00 -5.11 -29.22
N ASP A 58 -8.82 -5.67 -28.33
CA ASP A 58 -10.10 -5.06 -28.00
C ASP A 58 -9.94 -3.72 -27.27
N ARG A 59 -10.99 -2.90 -27.38
CA ARG A 59 -11.02 -1.54 -26.84
C ARG A 59 -10.80 -1.50 -25.33
N PHE A 60 -11.32 -2.50 -24.61
CA PHE A 60 -11.17 -2.56 -23.15
C PHE A 60 -9.70 -2.77 -22.78
N HIS A 61 -9.01 -3.71 -23.42
CA HIS A 61 -7.61 -4.01 -23.16
C HIS A 61 -6.68 -2.86 -23.57
N LEU A 62 -6.99 -2.15 -24.66
CA LEU A 62 -6.25 -0.95 -25.05
C LEU A 62 -6.34 0.15 -23.97
N ILE A 63 -7.56 0.45 -23.50
CA ILE A 63 -7.78 1.48 -22.47
C ILE A 63 -7.17 1.05 -21.13
N LYS A 64 -7.35 -0.21 -20.74
CA LYS A 64 -6.78 -0.78 -19.51
C LYS A 64 -5.26 -0.70 -19.52
N GLY A 65 -4.62 -1.14 -20.60
CA GLY A 65 -3.17 -1.09 -20.75
C GLY A 65 -2.63 0.34 -20.70
N LEU A 66 -3.27 1.27 -21.43
CA LEU A 66 -2.91 2.69 -21.38
C LEU A 66 -3.03 3.26 -19.96
N SER A 67 -4.15 2.97 -19.28
CA SER A 67 -4.40 3.44 -17.92
C SER A 67 -3.36 2.91 -16.93
N GLU A 68 -3.02 1.63 -17.01
CA GLU A 68 -1.99 1.01 -16.17
C GLU A 68 -0.61 1.64 -16.38
N VAL A 69 -0.24 1.89 -17.64
CA VAL A 69 1.04 2.55 -17.99
C VAL A 69 1.06 3.98 -17.47
N ILE A 70 -0.01 4.75 -17.69
CA ILE A 70 -0.13 6.12 -17.19
C ILE A 70 -0.04 6.13 -15.66
N CYS A 71 -0.75 5.24 -14.96
CA CYS A 71 -0.68 5.13 -13.51
C CYS A 71 0.76 4.83 -13.04
N LYS A 72 1.44 3.86 -13.67
CA LYS A 72 2.84 3.55 -13.35
C LYS A 72 3.77 4.74 -13.58
N TYR A 73 3.59 5.43 -14.70
CA TYR A 73 4.36 6.64 -15.03
C TYR A 73 4.13 7.73 -13.99
N ILE A 74 2.87 8.03 -13.66
CA ILE A 74 2.51 9.01 -12.64
C ILE A 74 3.11 8.63 -11.29
N PHE A 75 3.02 7.38 -10.85
CA PHE A 75 3.62 6.94 -9.58
C PHE A 75 5.14 7.03 -9.55
N ARG A 76 5.79 6.93 -10.72
CA ARG A 76 7.25 7.05 -10.85
C ARG A 76 7.70 8.51 -10.88
N GLU A 77 7.09 9.34 -11.72
CA GLU A 77 7.46 10.76 -11.88
C GLU A 77 7.00 11.61 -10.71
N PHE A 78 5.82 11.30 -10.17
CA PHE A 78 5.27 11.92 -8.98
C PHE A 78 5.34 10.88 -7.87
N PRO A 79 6.47 10.80 -7.14
CA PRO A 79 6.56 9.91 -6.01
C PRO A 79 5.39 10.22 -5.09
N ALA A 80 4.64 9.19 -4.69
CA ALA A 80 3.47 9.35 -3.81
C ALA A 80 3.82 10.06 -2.48
N ARG A 81 5.13 10.23 -2.21
CA ARG A 81 5.74 10.77 -1.01
C ARG A 81 7.09 11.41 -1.35
N VAL A 82 7.28 12.69 -0.98
CA VAL A 82 8.51 13.49 -1.12
C VAL A 82 9.09 13.73 0.28
N GLU A 83 10.40 13.55 0.49
CA GLU A 83 11.05 13.73 1.80
C GLU A 83 11.25 15.22 2.17
N ILE A 84 11.11 15.55 3.46
CA ILE A 84 11.63 16.79 4.07
C ILE A 84 12.40 16.36 5.35
N PRO A 85 13.59 16.93 5.63
CA PRO A 85 14.39 16.53 6.80
C PRO A 85 13.72 16.95 8.11
N LEU A 86 13.74 16.08 9.12
CA LEU A 86 13.21 16.34 10.45
C LEU A 86 14.32 16.95 11.31
N THR A 87 14.25 18.24 11.65
CA THR A 87 15.33 18.90 12.39
C THR A 87 15.29 18.71 13.90
N GLU A 88 14.23 18.19 14.53
CA GLU A 88 14.21 17.97 15.99
C GLU A 88 13.38 16.75 16.43
N SER A 89 13.80 16.14 17.54
CA SER A 89 13.19 14.94 18.13
C SER A 89 11.78 15.22 18.67
N ILE A 90 10.79 14.52 18.12
CA ILE A 90 9.40 14.55 18.58
C ILE A 90 9.30 13.85 19.95
N THR A 91 8.70 14.49 20.96
CA THR A 91 8.47 13.87 22.27
C THR A 91 7.55 12.64 22.15
N ASP A 92 7.68 11.68 23.06
CA ASP A 92 6.91 10.44 22.99
C ASP A 92 5.40 10.67 23.17
N GLU A 93 4.99 11.75 23.85
CA GLU A 93 3.58 12.14 23.92
C GLU A 93 3.06 12.61 22.55
N MET A 94 3.83 13.38 21.79
CA MET A 94 3.45 13.82 20.45
C MET A 94 3.36 12.65 19.46
N LYS A 95 4.26 11.66 19.55
CA LYS A 95 4.17 10.43 18.73
C LYS A 95 2.88 9.65 18.99
N ALA A 96 2.45 9.56 20.25
CA ALA A 96 1.20 8.89 20.63
C ALA A 96 -0.05 9.59 20.07
N LEU A 97 -0.02 10.92 19.93
CA LEU A 97 -1.12 11.73 19.40
C LEU A 97 -1.32 11.57 17.89
N TYR A 98 -0.22 11.47 17.13
CA TYR A 98 -0.27 11.27 15.67
C TYR A 98 -0.73 9.86 15.28
N ASN A 99 -0.58 8.87 16.16
CA ASN A 99 -1.02 7.51 15.89
C ASN A 99 -2.53 7.34 16.15
N THR A 100 -3.33 7.74 15.15
CA THR A 100 -4.80 7.64 15.14
C THR A 100 -5.33 6.21 15.33
N ALA A 101 -4.50 5.19 15.11
CA ALA A 101 -4.89 3.80 15.27
C ALA A 101 -4.93 3.35 16.75
N ASN A 102 -4.32 4.10 17.67
CA ASN A 102 -4.28 3.73 19.08
C ASN A 102 -5.39 4.41 19.89
N ARG A 103 -6.65 4.05 19.59
CA ARG A 103 -7.85 4.53 20.30
C ARG A 103 -7.70 4.54 21.85
N PRO A 104 -7.09 3.51 22.49
CA PRO A 104 -6.82 3.53 23.92
C PRO A 104 -5.95 4.70 24.40
N LEU A 105 -4.83 4.99 23.70
CA LEU A 105 -3.96 6.12 24.05
C LEU A 105 -4.70 7.45 23.92
N ARG A 106 -5.54 7.59 22.89
CA ARG A 106 -6.34 8.80 22.67
C ARG A 106 -7.39 9.02 23.74
N ILE A 107 -7.98 7.94 24.26
CA ILE A 107 -8.91 8.02 25.40
C ILE A 107 -8.17 8.47 26.66
N LYS A 108 -7.02 7.85 26.97
CA LYS A 108 -6.20 8.25 28.12
C LYS A 108 -5.75 9.71 28.05
N PHE A 109 -5.27 10.14 26.88
CA PHE A 109 -4.87 11.52 26.66
C PHE A 109 -6.04 12.51 26.81
N ALA A 110 -7.23 12.15 26.29
CA ALA A 110 -8.40 13.01 26.46
C ALA A 110 -8.74 13.21 27.94
N HIS A 111 -8.69 12.15 28.76
CA HIS A 111 -8.90 12.22 30.20
C HIS A 111 -7.83 13.03 30.93
N GLU A 112 -6.56 12.83 30.58
CA GLU A 112 -5.44 13.61 31.11
C GLU A 112 -5.62 15.12 30.83
N LYS A 113 -5.88 15.49 29.58
CA LYS A 113 -6.13 16.90 29.22
C LYS A 113 -7.40 17.47 29.85
N ARG A 114 -8.39 16.63 30.12
CA ARG A 114 -9.57 17.04 30.88
C ARG A 114 -9.23 17.33 32.35
N ARG A 115 -8.32 16.57 32.96
CA ARG A 115 -7.78 16.82 34.31
C ARG A 115 -6.94 18.10 34.37
N GLU A 116 -6.22 18.43 33.29
CA GLU A 116 -5.51 19.71 33.12
C GLU A 116 -6.45 20.91 32.89
N GLY A 117 -7.77 20.70 32.84
CA GLY A 117 -8.77 21.76 32.75
C GLY A 117 -9.17 22.19 31.34
N LEU A 118 -8.69 21.50 30.30
CA LEU A 118 -9.01 21.85 28.92
C LEU A 118 -10.48 21.56 28.57
N THR A 119 -11.04 22.37 27.68
CA THR A 119 -12.40 22.17 27.19
C THR A 119 -12.46 21.01 26.19
N ILE A 120 -13.66 20.46 25.98
CA ILE A 120 -13.88 19.40 24.97
C ILE A 120 -13.44 19.88 23.57
N SER A 121 -13.65 21.16 23.26
CA SER A 121 -13.24 21.78 21.99
C SER A 121 -11.72 21.85 21.84
N ASP A 122 -10.99 22.16 22.92
CA ASP A 122 -9.53 22.23 22.90
C ASP A 122 -8.92 20.84 22.75
N ILE A 123 -9.46 19.85 23.46
CA ILE A 123 -9.04 18.45 23.37
C ILE A 123 -9.34 17.90 21.97
N ALA A 124 -10.49 18.26 21.39
CA ALA A 124 -10.87 17.88 20.03
C ALA A 124 -9.87 18.42 19.01
N LEU A 125 -9.42 19.66 19.21
CA LEU A 125 -8.39 20.28 18.39
C LEU A 125 -7.04 19.57 18.54
N LEU A 126 -6.57 19.35 19.76
CA LEU A 126 -5.28 18.69 20.06
C LEU A 126 -5.19 17.28 19.48
N LEU A 127 -6.29 16.53 19.56
CA LEU A 127 -6.35 15.17 19.04
C LEU A 127 -6.69 15.10 17.56
N HIS A 128 -7.00 16.22 16.88
CA HIS A 128 -7.55 16.22 15.53
C HIS A 128 -8.78 15.31 15.40
N SER A 129 -9.74 15.46 16.31
CA SER A 129 -10.97 14.67 16.38
C SER A 129 -12.19 15.55 16.55
N SER A 130 -13.36 15.01 16.24
CA SER A 130 -14.60 15.76 16.48
C SER A 130 -14.88 15.91 17.98
N PRO A 131 -15.52 17.00 18.44
CA PRO A 131 -15.96 17.14 19.83
C PRO A 131 -16.84 15.96 20.29
N LYS A 132 -17.65 15.40 19.39
CA LYS A 132 -18.47 14.21 19.64
C LYS A 132 -17.62 12.96 19.91
N THR A 133 -16.46 12.84 19.24
CA THR A 133 -15.48 11.77 19.51
C THR A 133 -14.85 11.94 20.88
N ILE A 134 -14.52 13.17 21.28
CA ILE A 134 -13.94 13.45 22.61
C ILE A 134 -14.96 13.18 23.72
N GLN A 135 -16.22 13.58 23.53
CA GLN A 135 -17.31 13.21 24.45
C GLN A 135 -17.42 11.69 24.61
N LYS A 136 -17.35 10.93 23.51
CA LYS A 136 -17.33 9.46 23.56
C LYS A 136 -16.10 8.90 24.28
N TYR A 137 -14.94 9.55 24.16
CA TYR A 137 -13.74 9.13 24.88
C TYR A 137 -13.86 9.40 26.38
N LEU A 138 -14.29 10.60 26.78
CA LEU A 138 -14.47 10.99 28.17
C LEU A 138 -15.61 10.23 28.86
N ALA A 139 -16.58 9.72 28.11
CA ALA A 139 -17.65 8.87 28.63
C ALA A 139 -17.18 7.44 28.96
N ILE A 140 -16.00 7.01 28.49
CA ILE A 140 -15.41 5.70 28.81
C ILE A 140 -14.60 5.88 30.11
N PRO A 141 -14.95 5.21 31.21
CA PRO A 141 -14.17 5.27 32.46
C PRO A 141 -12.71 4.85 32.25
N GLU A 142 -11.77 5.47 32.98
CA GLU A 142 -10.32 5.21 32.83
C GLU A 142 -9.93 3.74 33.11
N ASP A 143 -10.65 3.08 34.01
CA ASP A 143 -10.52 1.66 34.35
C ASP A 143 -11.05 0.71 33.26
N GLN A 144 -11.89 1.22 32.35
CA GLN A 144 -12.51 0.46 31.26
C GLN A 144 -11.90 0.76 29.89
N VAL A 145 -10.79 1.49 29.84
CA VAL A 145 -10.11 1.79 28.56
C VAL A 145 -9.61 0.48 27.93
N PRO A 146 -10.04 0.13 26.70
CA PRO A 146 -9.60 -1.10 26.04
C PRO A 146 -8.07 -1.18 25.95
N LYS A 147 -7.48 -2.38 26.08
CA LYS A 147 -6.05 -2.56 25.82
C LYS A 147 -5.75 -2.24 24.35
N SER A 148 -4.57 -1.65 24.09
CA SER A 148 -4.09 -1.41 22.72
C SER A 148 -4.09 -2.71 21.95
N LYS A 149 -4.91 -2.77 20.90
CA LYS A 149 -4.85 -3.87 19.92
C LYS A 149 -3.78 -3.47 18.90
N GLU A 150 -2.77 -4.32 18.73
CA GLU A 150 -1.82 -4.18 17.64
C GLU A 150 -2.57 -4.06 16.31
N ILE A 151 -2.18 -3.07 15.51
CA ILE A 151 -2.75 -2.90 14.17
C ILE A 151 -2.37 -4.15 13.36
N VAL A 152 -3.25 -4.63 12.48
CA VAL A 152 -2.94 -5.81 11.61
C VAL A 152 -1.57 -5.68 10.94
N ARG A 153 -1.22 -4.47 10.49
CA ARG A 153 0.07 -4.14 9.89
C ARG A 153 1.26 -4.22 10.85
N GLU A 154 1.05 -3.85 12.12
CA GLU A 154 2.07 -3.93 13.17
C GLU A 154 2.34 -5.39 13.53
N ARG A 155 1.29 -6.20 13.66
CA ARG A 155 1.42 -7.65 13.82
C ARG A 155 2.14 -8.30 12.63
N GLN A 156 1.79 -7.92 11.40
CA GLN A 156 2.47 -8.41 10.19
C GLN A 156 3.95 -8.01 10.18
N HIS A 157 4.29 -6.79 10.60
CA HIS A 157 5.67 -6.35 10.71
C HIS A 157 6.45 -7.15 11.74
N GLN A 158 5.90 -7.32 12.95
CA GLN A 158 6.54 -8.12 14.00
C GLN A 158 6.75 -9.57 13.54
N LEU A 159 5.76 -10.17 12.86
CA LEU A 159 5.88 -11.51 12.28
C LEU A 159 7.01 -11.57 11.24
N ALA A 160 7.09 -10.58 10.34
CA ALA A 160 8.13 -10.52 9.32
C ALA A 160 9.54 -10.32 9.92
N VAL A 161 9.67 -9.47 10.94
CA VAL A 161 10.95 -9.28 11.68
C VAL A 161 11.37 -10.59 12.34
N LYS A 162 10.44 -11.29 13.00
CA LYS A 162 10.72 -12.56 13.67
C LYS A 162 11.11 -13.68 12.70
N GLN A 163 10.43 -13.77 11.55
CA GLN A 163 10.83 -14.71 10.49
C GLN A 163 12.24 -14.40 9.98
N LYS A 164 12.54 -13.11 9.77
CA LYS A 164 13.86 -12.68 9.33
C LYS A 164 14.97 -12.98 10.35
N GLU A 165 14.69 -12.79 11.63
CA GLU A 165 15.59 -13.19 12.73
C GLU A 165 15.90 -14.69 12.69
N GLN A 166 14.88 -15.51 12.50
CA GLN A 166 15.03 -16.96 12.40
C GLN A 166 15.89 -17.36 11.19
N GLU A 167 15.63 -16.78 10.01
CA GLU A 167 16.44 -17.03 8.82
C GLU A 167 17.92 -16.66 9.04
N ILE A 168 18.18 -15.51 9.67
CA ILE A 168 19.56 -15.06 9.94
C ILE A 168 20.26 -16.01 10.91
N GLU A 169 19.58 -16.39 11.98
CA GLU A 169 20.14 -17.31 12.97
C GLU A 169 20.44 -18.67 12.33
N GLU A 170 19.53 -19.21 11.53
CA GLU A 170 19.72 -20.46 10.81
C GLU A 170 20.92 -20.40 9.85
N ALA A 171 21.05 -19.31 9.07
CA ALA A 171 22.20 -19.09 8.19
C ALA A 171 23.53 -19.04 8.98
N ARG A 172 23.53 -18.37 10.14
CA ARG A 172 24.72 -18.27 11.01
C ARG A 172 25.08 -19.61 11.63
N GLN A 173 24.10 -20.41 12.04
CA GLN A 173 24.32 -21.77 12.54
C GLN A 173 24.91 -22.69 11.46
N MET A 174 24.41 -22.62 10.22
CA MET A 174 25.00 -23.39 9.11
C MET A 174 26.44 -22.94 8.81
N ALA A 175 26.73 -21.63 8.87
CA ALA A 175 28.10 -21.15 8.70
C ALA A 175 29.03 -21.62 9.83
N LEU A 176 28.57 -21.61 11.09
CA LEU A 176 29.32 -22.16 12.23
C LEU A 176 29.58 -23.66 12.09
N ALA A 177 28.65 -24.40 11.48
CA ALA A 177 28.81 -25.82 11.17
C ALA A 177 29.74 -26.09 9.97
N GLY A 178 30.32 -25.05 9.35
CA GLY A 178 31.34 -25.17 8.30
C GLY A 178 30.79 -25.24 6.87
N TYR A 179 29.51 -24.97 6.66
CA TYR A 179 28.93 -24.95 5.32
C TYR A 179 29.40 -23.71 4.53
N PRO A 180 29.82 -23.85 3.26
CA PRO A 180 30.15 -22.72 2.40
C PRO A 180 28.90 -21.93 2.00
N ILE A 181 29.06 -20.62 1.74
CA ILE A 181 27.96 -19.68 1.49
C ILE A 181 27.06 -20.15 0.33
N GLU A 182 27.64 -20.74 -0.71
CA GLU A 182 26.91 -21.28 -1.87
C GLU A 182 25.97 -22.42 -1.48
N GLN A 183 26.41 -23.27 -0.55
CA GLN A 183 25.62 -24.40 -0.07
C GLN A 183 24.50 -23.92 0.87
N ILE A 184 24.80 -22.95 1.75
CA ILE A 184 23.78 -22.30 2.60
C ILE A 184 22.71 -21.60 1.73
N ALA A 185 23.14 -20.86 0.71
CA ALA A 185 22.24 -20.18 -0.23
C ALA A 185 21.30 -21.17 -0.94
N THR A 186 21.83 -22.33 -1.32
CA THR A 186 21.05 -23.39 -1.97
C THR A 186 20.06 -24.05 -0.99
N LEU A 187 20.52 -24.38 0.22
CA LEU A 187 19.69 -25.04 1.25
C LEU A 187 18.57 -24.13 1.77
N MET A 188 18.86 -22.84 1.93
CA MET A 188 17.90 -21.85 2.41
C MET A 188 17.07 -21.20 1.30
N HIS A 189 17.29 -21.59 0.03
CA HIS A 189 16.63 -21.01 -1.13
C HIS A 189 16.74 -19.47 -1.20
N HIS A 190 17.90 -18.94 -0.83
CA HIS A 190 18.18 -17.51 -0.85
C HIS A 190 19.30 -17.17 -1.84
N PRO A 191 19.30 -15.96 -2.42
CA PRO A 191 20.43 -15.49 -3.21
C PRO A 191 21.72 -15.49 -2.39
N TYR A 192 22.84 -15.80 -3.03
CA TYR A 192 24.18 -15.75 -2.41
C TYR A 192 24.41 -14.45 -1.63
N LYS A 193 24.03 -13.31 -2.23
CA LYS A 193 24.18 -11.98 -1.63
C LYS A 193 23.38 -11.82 -0.33
N THR A 194 22.22 -12.45 -0.23
CA THR A 194 21.38 -12.42 0.96
C THR A 194 22.03 -13.17 2.11
N ILE A 195 22.56 -14.37 1.85
CA ILE A 195 23.31 -15.12 2.86
C ILE A 195 24.57 -14.37 3.28
N GLN A 196 25.31 -13.79 2.33
CA GLN A 196 26.46 -12.94 2.64
C GLN A 196 26.07 -11.79 3.59
N ASN A 197 24.90 -11.19 3.41
CA ASN A 197 24.40 -10.15 4.30
C ASN A 197 23.98 -10.71 5.68
N TYR A 198 23.32 -11.86 5.76
CA TYR A 198 22.93 -12.48 7.04
C TYR A 198 24.12 -12.83 7.92
N LEU A 199 25.23 -13.25 7.30
CA LEU A 199 26.48 -13.58 7.99
C LEU A 199 27.27 -12.33 8.41
N ASN A 200 26.92 -11.14 7.91
CA ASN A 200 27.53 -9.89 8.35
C ASN A 200 27.04 -9.55 9.78
N PRO A 201 27.95 -9.35 10.77
CA PRO A 201 27.59 -8.97 12.13
C PRO A 201 26.81 -7.64 12.21
N ASP A 202 27.07 -6.73 11.29
CA ASP A 202 26.48 -5.38 11.26
C ASP A 202 25.12 -5.33 10.52
N PHE A 203 24.57 -6.48 10.12
CA PHE A 203 23.31 -6.53 9.39
C PHE A 203 22.11 -6.16 10.28
N SER A 204 21.44 -5.05 9.96
CA SER A 204 20.21 -4.63 10.65
C SER A 204 18.98 -5.37 10.11
N ILE A 205 18.22 -5.96 11.02
CA ILE A 205 16.95 -6.65 10.75
C ILE A 205 15.80 -5.64 10.63
N THR A 206 15.95 -4.49 11.29
CA THR A 206 14.93 -3.45 11.30
C THR A 206 14.99 -2.67 9.98
N ASN A 207 13.86 -2.63 9.27
CA ASN A 207 13.71 -1.72 8.14
C ASN A 207 13.69 -0.29 8.67
N GLY A 208 14.73 0.50 8.39
CA GLY A 208 14.85 1.90 8.83
C GLY A 208 13.72 2.84 8.35
N HIS A 209 12.86 2.35 7.46
CA HIS A 209 11.67 3.07 6.97
C HIS A 209 10.39 2.74 7.75
N TYR A 210 10.42 1.81 8.71
CA TYR A 210 9.26 1.49 9.54
C TYR A 210 8.97 2.64 10.52
N ASN A 211 7.72 3.10 10.58
CA ASN A 211 7.24 4.27 11.35
C ASN A 211 7.73 5.67 10.92
N VAL A 212 8.37 5.82 9.75
CA VAL A 212 8.80 7.15 9.26
C VAL A 212 7.65 7.89 8.54
N ARG A 213 7.25 9.08 9.05
CA ARG A 213 6.24 9.98 8.46
C ARG A 213 6.83 10.72 7.27
N ILE A 214 6.07 10.86 6.20
CA ILE A 214 6.50 11.60 5.00
C ILE A 214 5.67 12.90 4.86
N PRO A 215 6.30 14.09 4.87
CA PRO A 215 5.61 15.38 5.01
C PRO A 215 5.00 15.93 3.69
N GLY A 216 4.03 16.85 3.81
CA GLY A 216 3.24 17.41 2.70
C GLY A 216 3.41 18.93 2.49
N LYS A 217 2.72 19.52 1.51
CA LYS A 217 2.87 20.94 1.09
C LYS A 217 2.67 22.00 2.18
N LEU A 218 1.99 21.66 3.27
CA LEU A 218 1.76 22.54 4.41
C LEU A 218 2.80 22.40 5.53
N ALA A 219 3.72 21.43 5.43
CA ALA A 219 4.72 21.14 6.46
C ALA A 219 5.64 22.34 6.79
N PRO A 220 6.08 23.18 5.82
CA PRO A 220 6.86 24.38 6.13
C PRO A 220 6.10 25.37 7.04
N TYR A 221 4.78 25.42 6.91
CA TYR A 221 3.91 26.30 7.69
C TYR A 221 3.37 25.62 8.97
N GLU A 222 3.70 24.34 9.22
CA GLU A 222 3.14 23.57 10.34
C GLU A 222 3.53 24.19 11.69
N ARG A 223 4.78 24.63 11.85
CA ARG A 223 5.24 25.35 13.05
C ARG A 223 4.48 26.67 13.25
N GLU A 224 4.41 27.48 12.20
CA GLU A 224 3.77 28.80 12.23
C GLU A 224 2.25 28.69 12.49
N VAL A 225 1.58 27.75 11.82
CA VAL A 225 0.16 27.46 12.05
C VAL A 225 -0.06 26.98 13.48
N ILE A 226 0.78 26.09 14.01
CA ILE A 226 0.68 25.63 15.41
C ILE A 226 0.87 26.79 16.40
N GLU A 227 1.83 27.68 16.13
CA GLU A 227 2.10 28.85 16.96
C GLU A 227 0.96 29.91 16.90
N LEU A 228 0.42 30.19 15.73
CA LEU A 228 -0.72 31.09 15.58
C LEU A 228 -1.99 30.50 16.22
N ARG A 229 -2.16 29.18 16.14
CA ARG A 229 -3.24 28.46 16.82
C ARG A 229 -3.08 28.49 18.34
N SER A 230 -1.87 28.37 18.88
CA SER A 230 -1.62 28.45 20.33
C SER A 230 -1.88 29.86 20.89
N LYS A 231 -1.75 30.89 20.05
CA LYS A 231 -2.16 32.29 20.33
C LYS A 231 -3.66 32.54 20.14
N GLY A 232 -4.46 31.52 19.84
CA GLY A 232 -5.93 31.60 19.77
C GLY A 232 -6.51 32.00 18.40
N LEU A 233 -5.70 32.10 17.34
CA LEU A 233 -6.20 32.44 16.01
C LEU A 233 -6.91 31.26 15.34
N THR A 234 -8.00 31.51 14.62
CA THR A 234 -8.75 30.49 13.86
C THR A 234 -8.18 30.27 12.47
N TYR A 235 -8.29 29.07 11.88
CA TYR A 235 -7.78 28.78 10.52
C TYR A 235 -8.17 29.79 9.42
N PRO A 236 -9.41 30.35 9.39
CA PRO A 236 -9.75 31.40 8.41
C PRO A 236 -8.96 32.70 8.61
N LYS A 237 -8.57 33.01 9.86
CA LYS A 237 -7.74 34.17 10.19
C LYS A 237 -6.28 33.93 9.85
N ILE A 238 -5.79 32.69 10.04
CA ILE A 238 -4.42 32.28 9.69
C ILE A 238 -4.23 32.25 8.17
N LYS A 239 -5.26 31.81 7.41
CA LYS A 239 -5.22 31.79 5.94
C LYS A 239 -5.13 33.20 5.33
N ASN A 240 -5.63 34.21 6.03
CA ASN A 240 -5.70 35.59 5.56
C ASN A 240 -4.57 36.46 6.14
N HIS A 241 -3.60 35.84 6.81
CA HIS A 241 -2.44 36.48 7.41
C HIS A 241 -1.20 36.22 6.55
#